data_AF-A0A6M3IPY2-F1
#
_entry.id   AF-A0A6M3IPY2-F1
#
_cell.length_a   1.000
_cell.length_b   1.000
_cell.length_c   1.000
_cell.angle_alpha   90.00
_cell.angle_beta   90.00
_cell.angle_gamma   90.00
#
_symmetry.space_group_name_H-M   'P 1'
#
loop_
_entity.id
_entity.type
_entity.pdbx_description
1 polymer ?
#
loop_
_entity_poly.entity_id
_entity_poly.type
_entity_poly.pdbx_seq_one_letter_code
_entity_poly.pdbx_strand_id
1 'polypeptide(L)'
;MESLVKIGHIEKVNGFLDKLRVLIYLWRMVGSICKYPAPTKDNTKKKITHVLLDIWDEFFTYETNDSRAPLFRAIRRISATECEHDNYYSQRMTWFLKKLTVKYLNGEWPALESWCPMDNWNDPAIQLEILKAAQEFRYNLTINGRPFSEVET
;
A
#
# COMPACT_ATOMS: atom_id res chain seq x y z
N MET A 1 8.74 35.64 3.29
CA MET A 1 8.28 35.16 4.61
C MET A 1 8.22 33.64 4.54
N GLU A 2 9.36 32.99 4.73
CA GLU A 2 9.47 31.53 4.76
C GLU A 2 9.28 31.06 6.20
N SER A 3 8.10 30.52 6.50
CA SER A 3 7.90 29.82 7.77
C SER A 3 8.41 28.38 7.60
N LEU A 4 9.66 28.16 8.02
CA LEU A 4 10.22 26.83 8.29
C LEU A 4 9.32 26.15 9.32
N VAL A 5 8.50 25.22 8.84
CA VAL A 5 7.81 24.25 9.68
C VAL A 5 8.89 23.46 10.42
N LYS A 6 9.08 23.76 11.72
CA LYS A 6 9.82 22.92 12.65
C LYS A 6 9.05 21.60 12.81
N ILE A 7 9.21 20.70 11.84
CA ILE A 7 8.86 19.30 12.02
C ILE A 7 9.78 18.80 13.13
N GLY A 8 9.15 18.31 14.19
CA GLY A 8 9.80 18.02 15.47
C GLY A 8 11.13 17.28 15.32
N HIS A 9 12.08 17.71 16.13
CA HIS A 9 13.34 17.04 16.38
C HIS A 9 13.12 15.53 16.59
N ILE A 10 13.32 14.75 15.55
CA ILE A 10 13.91 13.43 15.69
C ILE A 10 15.41 13.73 15.81
N GLU A 11 15.85 14.04 17.04
CA GLU A 11 17.28 14.00 17.35
C GLU A 11 17.82 12.64 16.88
N LYS A 12 18.98 12.64 16.24
CA LYS A 12 19.62 11.43 15.72
C LYS A 12 19.61 10.33 16.78
N VAL A 13 18.76 9.32 16.57
CA VAL A 13 18.57 8.19 17.48
C VAL A 13 19.78 7.27 17.39
N ASN A 14 20.84 7.60 18.14
CA ASN A 14 22.14 6.91 18.05
C ASN A 14 22.47 6.06 19.28
N GLY A 15 21.57 5.96 20.27
CA GLY A 15 21.77 5.15 21.48
C GLY A 15 21.15 3.75 21.39
N PHE A 16 21.85 2.76 21.96
CA PHE A 16 21.30 1.41 22.18
C PHE A 16 19.97 1.43 22.97
N LEU A 17 19.85 2.34 23.94
CA LEU A 17 18.65 2.48 24.77
C LEU A 17 17.43 2.97 23.98
N ASP A 18 17.61 3.82 22.98
CA ASP A 18 16.50 4.30 22.18
C ASP A 18 16.01 3.24 21.20
N LYS A 19 16.93 2.46 20.62
CA LYS A 19 16.57 1.25 19.85
C LYS A 19 15.75 0.29 20.70
N LEU A 20 16.16 0.06 21.96
CA LEU A 20 15.43 -0.77 22.90
C LEU A 20 14.04 -0.21 23.23
N ARG A 21 13.92 1.11 23.43
CA ARG A 21 12.62 1.77 23.64
C ARG A 21 11.69 1.58 22.45
N VAL A 22 12.18 1.78 21.22
CA VAL A 22 11.40 1.56 19.99
C VAL A 22 10.90 0.11 19.93
N LEU A 23 11.75 -0.88 20.23
CA LEU A 23 11.35 -2.28 20.29
C LEU A 23 10.26 -2.54 21.33
N ILE A 24 10.36 -1.95 22.52
CA ILE A 24 9.34 -2.07 23.57
C ILE A 24 8.01 -1.45 23.11
N TYR A 25 8.05 -0.28 22.47
CA TYR A 25 6.84 0.36 21.92
C TYR A 25 6.20 -0.48 20.83
N LEU A 26 7.00 -1.01 19.89
CA LEU A 26 6.52 -1.92 18.85
C LEU A 26 5.90 -3.17 19.45
N TRP A 27 6.54 -3.80 20.44
CA TRP A 27 5.99 -4.97 21.12
C TRP A 27 4.67 -4.67 21.84
N ARG A 28 4.57 -3.52 22.52
CA ARG A 28 3.31 -3.08 23.15
C ARG A 28 2.22 -2.79 22.13
N MET A 29 2.56 -2.19 21.00
CA MET A 29 1.64 -1.92 19.91
C MET A 29 1.12 -3.22 19.30
N VAL A 30 2.00 -4.16 18.94
CA VAL A 30 1.63 -5.49 18.44
C VAL A 30 0.78 -6.23 19.46
N GLY A 31 1.21 -6.26 20.73
CA GLY A 31 0.46 -6.91 21.81
C GLY A 31 -0.93 -6.30 22.02
N SER A 32 -1.08 -4.99 21.84
CA SER A 32 -2.38 -4.31 21.93
C SER A 32 -3.26 -4.60 20.72
N ILE A 33 -2.69 -4.55 19.51
CA ILE A 33 -3.39 -4.88 18.27
C ILE A 33 -3.90 -6.33 18.32
N CYS A 34 -3.09 -7.29 18.77
CA CYS A 34 -3.50 -8.69 18.84
C CYS A 34 -4.58 -8.99 19.89
N LYS A 35 -4.79 -8.12 20.89
CA LYS A 35 -5.81 -8.32 21.95
C LYS A 35 -7.23 -8.04 21.50
N TYR A 36 -7.41 -7.10 20.58
CA TYR A 36 -8.74 -6.72 20.11
C TYR A 36 -9.17 -7.65 18.94
N PRO A 37 -10.46 -7.73 18.59
CA PRO A 37 -10.87 -8.32 17.32
C PRO A 37 -10.38 -7.46 16.14
N ALA A 38 -10.31 -8.06 14.95
CA ALA A 38 -10.06 -7.29 13.73
C ALA A 38 -11.25 -6.35 13.43
N PRO A 39 -11.00 -5.15 12.87
CA PRO A 39 -12.08 -4.24 12.51
C PRO A 39 -12.92 -4.83 11.37
N THR A 40 -14.23 -4.85 11.58
CA THR A 40 -15.29 -5.24 10.64
C THR A 40 -16.35 -4.13 10.60
N LYS A 41 -17.23 -4.14 9.59
CA LYS A 41 -18.33 -3.17 9.54
C LYS A 41 -19.29 -3.28 10.74
N ASP A 42 -19.45 -4.49 11.29
CA ASP A 42 -20.33 -4.74 12.44
C ASP A 42 -19.78 -4.20 13.76
N ASN A 43 -18.44 -4.13 13.91
CA ASN A 43 -17.79 -3.69 15.15
C ASN A 43 -17.13 -2.30 15.06
N THR A 44 -17.32 -1.59 13.94
CA THR A 44 -16.84 -0.21 13.73
C THR A 44 -18.02 0.73 13.48
N LYS A 45 -17.92 1.98 13.96
CA LYS A 45 -19.02 2.95 13.95
C LYS A 45 -18.83 4.06 12.90
N LYS A 46 -17.59 4.43 12.57
CA LYS A 46 -17.34 5.58 11.69
C LYS A 46 -17.46 5.19 10.23
N LYS A 47 -18.15 6.03 9.45
CA LYS A 47 -18.31 5.88 8.00
C LYS A 47 -16.97 5.82 7.25
N ILE A 48 -15.97 6.61 7.67
CA ILE A 48 -14.64 6.58 7.04
C ILE A 48 -13.96 5.21 7.22
N THR A 49 -14.11 4.60 8.39
CA THR A 49 -13.59 3.26 8.66
C THR A 49 -14.24 2.25 7.72
N HIS A 50 -15.56 2.33 7.52
CA HIS A 50 -16.28 1.45 6.58
C HIS A 50 -15.78 1.60 5.14
N VAL A 51 -15.58 2.83 4.65
CA VAL A 51 -15.03 3.08 3.30
C VAL A 51 -13.63 2.47 3.16
N LEU A 52 -12.79 2.59 4.19
CA LEU A 52 -11.45 2.01 4.17
C LEU A 52 -11.51 0.47 4.17
N LEU A 53 -12.43 -0.12 4.93
CA LEU A 53 -12.66 -1.57 4.92
C LEU A 53 -13.10 -2.05 3.53
N ASP A 54 -14.00 -1.32 2.86
CA ASP A 54 -14.44 -1.64 1.50
C ASP A 54 -13.28 -1.68 0.49
N ILE A 55 -12.41 -0.67 0.52
CA ILE A 55 -11.22 -0.61 -0.34
C ILE A 55 -10.28 -1.78 -0.07
N TRP A 56 -10.07 -2.14 1.20
CA TRP A 56 -9.22 -3.29 1.54
C TRP A 56 -9.85 -4.61 1.13
N ASP A 57 -11.17 -4.76 1.32
CA ASP A 57 -11.88 -5.97 0.93
C ASP A 57 -11.82 -6.14 -0.59
N GLU A 58 -11.95 -5.05 -1.37
CA GLU A 58 -11.70 -5.02 -2.82
C GLU A 58 -10.24 -5.38 -3.17
N PHE A 59 -9.25 -4.76 -2.51
CA PHE A 59 -7.83 -5.10 -2.69
C PHE A 59 -7.57 -6.60 -2.54
N PHE A 60 -8.15 -7.25 -1.53
CA PHE A 60 -8.00 -8.69 -1.29
C PHE A 60 -8.77 -9.58 -2.27
N THR A 61 -9.63 -9.03 -3.12
CA THR A 61 -10.18 -9.78 -4.27
C THR A 61 -9.15 -9.93 -5.40
N TYR A 62 -8.21 -8.99 -5.50
CA TYR A 62 -7.16 -9.01 -6.53
C TYR A 62 -5.84 -9.60 -6.02
N GLU A 63 -5.46 -9.35 -4.78
CA GLU A 63 -4.25 -9.90 -4.16
C GLU A 63 -4.38 -11.41 -3.92
N THR A 64 -3.55 -12.19 -4.59
CA THR A 64 -3.49 -13.66 -4.47
C THR A 64 -2.19 -14.16 -3.86
N ASN A 65 -1.30 -13.26 -3.42
CA ASN A 65 -0.04 -13.63 -2.80
C ASN A 65 -0.23 -13.97 -1.33
N ASP A 66 -0.55 -15.23 -1.05
CA ASP A 66 -0.73 -15.72 0.33
C ASP A 66 0.50 -15.46 1.22
N SER A 67 1.71 -15.47 0.65
CA SER A 67 2.94 -15.21 1.43
C SER A 67 3.06 -13.76 1.91
N ARG A 68 2.42 -12.82 1.22
CA ARG A 68 2.43 -11.37 1.54
C ARG A 68 1.13 -10.90 2.19
N ALA A 69 0.05 -11.67 2.07
CA ALA A 69 -1.25 -11.35 2.67
C ALA A 69 -1.19 -10.98 4.16
N PRO A 70 -0.36 -11.60 5.03
CA PRO A 70 -0.26 -11.21 6.44
C PRO A 70 0.16 -9.75 6.64
N LEU A 71 1.09 -9.25 5.82
CA LEU A 71 1.55 -7.86 5.89
C LEU A 71 0.41 -6.90 5.54
N PHE A 72 -0.27 -7.12 4.41
CA PHE A 72 -1.40 -6.28 4.01
C PHE A 72 -2.56 -6.34 5.00
N ARG A 73 -2.84 -7.51 5.58
CA ARG A 73 -3.86 -7.63 6.64
C ARG A 73 -3.48 -6.85 7.89
N ALA A 74 -2.19 -6.78 8.25
CA ALA A 74 -1.72 -5.93 9.34
C ALA A 74 -1.89 -4.44 9.01
N ILE A 75 -1.58 -4.01 7.78
CA ILE A 75 -1.78 -2.62 7.33
C ILE A 75 -3.27 -2.26 7.32
N ARG A 76 -4.15 -3.13 6.79
CA ARG A 76 -5.61 -2.98 6.87
C ARG A 76 -6.06 -2.75 8.30
N ARG A 77 -5.57 -3.58 9.20
CA ARG A 77 -5.93 -3.51 10.62
C ARG A 77 -5.50 -2.20 11.25
N ILE A 78 -4.24 -1.81 11.10
CA ILE A 78 -3.71 -0.56 11.65
C ILE A 78 -4.49 0.63 11.10
N SER A 79 -4.61 0.72 9.78
CA SER A 79 -5.26 1.87 9.12
C SER A 79 -6.74 2.01 9.52
N ALA A 80 -7.50 0.90 9.58
CA ALA A 80 -8.88 0.93 10.05
C ALA A 80 -9.01 1.25 11.55
N THR A 81 -8.14 0.68 12.40
CA THR A 81 -8.14 0.98 13.84
C THR A 81 -7.80 2.44 14.13
N GLU A 82 -6.80 3.03 13.46
CA GLU A 82 -6.44 4.44 13.63
C GLU A 82 -7.57 5.38 13.20
N CYS A 83 -8.29 5.05 12.13
CA CYS A 83 -9.49 5.78 11.72
C CYS A 83 -10.62 5.66 12.75
N GLU A 84 -10.79 4.49 13.37
CA GLU A 84 -11.85 4.26 14.35
C GLU A 84 -11.53 4.88 15.72
N HIS A 85 -10.25 4.90 16.13
CA HIS A 85 -9.80 5.24 17.47
C HIS A 85 -10.29 6.61 17.96
N ASP A 86 -9.95 7.69 17.26
CA ASP A 86 -10.34 9.04 17.64
C ASP A 86 -10.43 10.02 16.45
N ASN A 87 -10.85 11.26 16.74
CA ASN A 87 -10.96 12.31 15.73
C ASN A 87 -9.60 12.88 15.31
N TYR A 88 -8.58 12.80 16.17
CA TYR A 88 -7.26 13.36 15.91
C TYR A 88 -6.53 12.60 14.80
N TYR A 89 -6.50 11.26 14.88
CA TYR A 89 -5.87 10.40 13.88
C TYR A 89 -6.72 10.27 12.61
N SER A 90 -8.03 10.09 12.75
CA SER A 90 -8.93 9.97 11.59
C SER A 90 -8.91 11.21 10.69
N GLN A 91 -8.88 12.42 11.26
CA GLN A 91 -8.80 13.65 10.45
C GLN A 91 -7.45 13.79 9.73
N ARG A 92 -6.34 13.37 10.36
CA ARG A 92 -5.01 13.36 9.71
C ARG A 92 -4.93 12.34 8.59
N MET A 93 -5.45 11.13 8.80
CA MET A 93 -5.53 10.11 7.75
C MET A 93 -6.40 10.60 6.59
N THR A 94 -7.56 11.21 6.89
CA THR A 94 -8.42 11.82 5.88
C THR A 94 -7.70 12.90 5.08
N TRP A 95 -7.01 13.81 5.76
CA TRP A 95 -6.23 14.87 5.10
C TRP A 95 -5.14 14.29 4.21
N PHE A 96 -4.40 13.28 4.70
CA PHE A 96 -3.34 12.61 3.94
C PHE A 96 -3.90 11.95 2.67
N LEU A 97 -4.97 11.16 2.79
CA LEU A 97 -5.62 10.50 1.65
C LEU A 97 -6.17 11.52 0.63
N LYS A 98 -6.76 12.63 1.10
CA LYS A 98 -7.19 13.73 0.22
C LYS A 98 -6.02 14.32 -0.55
N LYS A 99 -4.90 14.61 0.11
CA LYS A 99 -3.71 15.16 -0.55
C LYS A 99 -3.09 14.19 -1.55
N LEU A 100 -3.03 12.91 -1.20
CA LEU A 100 -2.55 11.86 -2.10
C LEU A 100 -3.45 11.75 -3.34
N THR A 101 -4.77 11.75 -3.15
CA THR A 101 -5.75 11.69 -4.24
C THR A 101 -5.62 12.89 -5.17
N VAL A 102 -5.48 14.12 -4.64
CA VAL A 102 -5.28 15.32 -5.46
C VAL A 102 -4.00 15.21 -6.30
N LYS A 103 -2.89 14.76 -5.70
CA LYS A 103 -1.63 14.55 -6.44
C LYS A 103 -1.78 13.50 -7.54
N TYR A 104 -2.51 12.42 -7.28
CA TYR A 104 -2.81 11.40 -8.29
C TYR A 104 -3.65 11.96 -9.44
N LEU A 105 -4.74 12.66 -9.15
CA LEU A 105 -5.61 13.25 -10.17
C LEU A 105 -4.92 14.35 -10.99
N ASN A 106 -3.95 15.07 -10.41
CA ASN A 106 -3.14 16.05 -11.11
C ASN A 106 -2.01 15.43 -11.96
N GLY A 107 -1.82 14.10 -11.92
CA GLY A 107 -0.71 13.42 -12.60
C GLY A 107 0.66 13.65 -11.94
N GLU A 108 0.70 14.21 -10.72
CA GLU A 108 1.94 14.36 -9.95
C GLU A 108 2.40 13.04 -9.32
N TRP A 109 1.45 12.13 -9.08
CA TRP A 109 1.74 10.77 -8.65
C TRP A 109 1.74 9.85 -9.88
N PRO A 110 2.81 9.06 -10.11
CA PRO A 110 2.88 8.19 -11.28
C PRO A 110 1.76 7.15 -11.24
N ALA A 111 1.21 6.83 -12.40
CA ALA A 111 0.32 5.68 -12.54
C ALA A 111 1.06 4.40 -12.15
N LEU A 112 0.30 3.32 -11.91
CA LEU A 112 0.90 1.99 -11.82
C LEU A 112 1.68 1.70 -13.11
N GLU A 113 2.86 1.11 -12.95
CA GLU A 113 3.64 0.65 -14.10
C GLU A 113 2.82 -0.41 -14.85
N SER A 114 2.85 -0.41 -16.18
CA SER A 114 2.02 -1.33 -16.98
C SER A 114 2.33 -2.81 -16.75
N TRP A 115 3.52 -3.10 -16.21
CA TRP A 115 3.92 -4.44 -15.79
C TRP A 115 3.63 -4.71 -14.30
N CYS A 116 3.24 -3.74 -13.48
CA CYS A 116 3.13 -3.90 -12.03
C CYS A 116 1.72 -3.65 -11.51
N PRO A 117 1.22 -4.46 -10.56
CA PRO A 117 1.81 -5.70 -10.00
C PRO A 117 1.82 -6.86 -11.00
N MET A 118 2.99 -7.45 -11.27
CA MET A 118 3.17 -8.57 -12.22
C MET A 118 2.49 -9.85 -11.72
N ASP A 119 2.90 -10.28 -10.52
CA ASP A 119 2.59 -11.59 -9.98
C ASP A 119 1.54 -11.49 -8.89
N ASN A 120 0.65 -12.48 -8.89
CA ASN A 120 -0.37 -12.65 -7.86
C ASN A 120 -1.35 -11.48 -7.72
N TRP A 121 -1.65 -10.78 -8.82
CA TRP A 121 -2.64 -9.72 -8.85
C TRP A 121 -3.66 -9.93 -9.97
N ASN A 122 -4.93 -10.17 -9.61
CA ASN A 122 -5.94 -10.61 -10.56
C ASN A 122 -6.86 -9.50 -11.10
N ASP A 123 -6.49 -8.23 -10.96
CA ASP A 123 -7.26 -7.14 -11.59
C ASP A 123 -7.22 -7.29 -13.13
N PRO A 124 -8.37 -7.50 -13.79
CA PRO A 124 -8.42 -7.72 -15.24
C PRO A 124 -7.85 -6.56 -16.05
N ALA A 125 -8.00 -5.32 -15.58
CA ALA A 125 -7.49 -4.15 -16.28
C ALA A 125 -5.96 -4.15 -16.30
N ILE A 126 -5.33 -4.48 -15.17
CA ILE A 126 -3.87 -4.58 -15.06
C ILE A 126 -3.34 -5.79 -15.82
N GLN A 127 -4.01 -6.95 -15.71
CA GLN A 127 -3.61 -8.17 -16.43
C GLN A 127 -3.63 -7.97 -17.95
N LEU A 128 -4.60 -7.21 -18.49
CA LEU A 128 -4.62 -6.86 -19.90
C LEU A 128 -3.42 -6.01 -20.33
N GLU A 129 -3.02 -5.03 -19.51
CA GLU A 129 -1.85 -4.18 -19.80
C GLU A 129 -0.55 -4.96 -19.71
N ILE A 130 -0.41 -5.88 -18.74
CA ILE A 130 0.73 -6.81 -18.65
C ILE A 130 0.82 -7.66 -19.93
N LEU A 131 -0.31 -8.21 -20.40
CA LEU A 131 -0.34 -9.02 -21.61
C LEU A 131 0.05 -8.21 -22.86
N LYS A 132 -0.40 -6.96 -22.98
CA LYS A 132 0.00 -6.07 -24.08
C LYS A 132 1.50 -5.76 -24.03
N ALA A 133 2.02 -5.39 -22.86
CA ALA A 133 3.44 -5.10 -22.67
C ALA A 133 4.30 -6.34 -23.00
N ALA A 134 3.85 -7.54 -22.60
CA ALA A 134 4.52 -8.80 -22.94
C ALA A 134 4.48 -9.12 -24.44
N GLN A 135 3.36 -8.84 -25.12
CA GLN A 135 3.25 -9.00 -26.57
C GLN A 135 4.17 -8.04 -27.34
N GLU A 136 4.20 -6.77 -26.94
CA GLU A 136 5.08 -5.76 -27.53
C GLU A 136 6.55 -6.11 -27.32
N PHE A 137 6.93 -6.53 -26.11
CA PHE A 137 8.28 -7.00 -25.81
C PHE A 137 8.67 -8.20 -26.69
N ARG A 138 7.78 -9.19 -26.85
CA ARG A 138 8.01 -10.34 -27.73
C ARG A 138 8.17 -9.93 -29.19
N TYR A 139 7.34 -9.00 -29.68
CA TYR A 139 7.44 -8.47 -31.03
C TYR A 139 8.78 -7.77 -31.25
N ASN A 140 9.22 -6.93 -30.31
CA ASN A 140 10.50 -6.21 -30.40
C ASN A 140 11.73 -7.13 -30.31
N LEU A 141 11.60 -8.30 -29.66
CA LEU A 141 12.64 -9.33 -29.65
C LEU A 141 12.71 -10.14 -30.96
N THR A 142 11.70 -10.04 -31.84
CA THR A 142 11.79 -10.64 -33.17
C THR A 142 12.52 -9.72 -34.14
N ILE A 143 13.75 -10.06 -34.53
CA ILE A 143 14.45 -9.36 -35.61
C ILE A 143 13.87 -9.86 -36.93
N ASN A 144 13.31 -8.96 -37.76
CA ASN A 144 12.71 -9.28 -39.06
C ASN A 144 11.60 -10.35 -39.02
N GLY A 145 10.83 -10.43 -37.92
CA GLY A 145 9.72 -11.38 -37.80
C GLY A 145 10.13 -12.83 -37.52
N ARG A 146 11.40 -13.10 -37.18
CA ARG A 146 11.84 -14.42 -36.68
C ARG A 146 12.09 -14.38 -35.18
N PRO A 147 11.66 -15.41 -34.42
CA PRO A 147 12.03 -15.53 -33.01
C PRO A 147 13.55 -15.60 -32.86
N PHE A 148 14.09 -14.93 -31.83
CA PHE A 148 15.54 -14.84 -31.56
C PHE A 148 16.23 -16.22 -31.54
N SER A 149 15.52 -17.27 -31.13
CA SER A 149 15.99 -18.66 -31.15
C SER A 149 16.33 -19.22 -32.54
N GLU A 150 15.92 -18.56 -33.63
CA GLU A 150 16.17 -18.98 -35.02
C GLU A 150 17.26 -18.16 -35.72
N VAL A 151 17.91 -17.21 -35.02
CA VAL A 151 18.95 -16.34 -35.59
C VAL A 151 20.36 -16.83 -35.24
N GLU A 152 20.51 -17.77 -34.31
CA GLU A 152 21.81 -18.30 -33.82
C GLU A 152 22.23 -19.67 -34.42
N THR A 153 21.68 -20.09 -35.56
CA THR A 153 22.18 -21.25 -36.34
C THR A 153 22.66 -20.82 -37.72
#